data_AF-A0A4Z0QGE0-F1
#
_entry.id   AF-A0A4Z0QGE0-F1
#
_cell.length_a   1.000
_cell.length_b   1.000
_cell.length_c   1.000
_cell.angle_alpha   90.00
_cell.angle_beta   90.00
_cell.angle_gamma   90.00
#
_symmetry.space_group_name_H-M   'P 1'
#
loop_
_entity.id
_entity.type
_entity.pdbx_description
1 polymer ?
#
loop_
_entity_poly.entity_id
_entity_poly.type
_entity_poly.pdbx_seq_one_letter_code
_entity_poly.pdbx_strand_id
1 'polypeptide(L)' 'MTDLAKLQASLRDDLHLPFQTQDSEQGSTTLTVQPDDKTVLGPAGSQLVYTFQGGKFVSLEILLAAG' A
#
# COMPACT_ATOMS: atom_id res chain seq x y z
N MET A 1 17.67 -5.08 1.76
CA MET A 1 16.20 -5.27 1.75
C MET A 1 15.56 -3.93 1.38
N THR A 2 14.76 -3.87 0.31
CA THR A 2 14.11 -2.65 -0.21
C THR A 2 12.96 -2.21 0.68
N ASP A 3 12.55 -0.94 0.60
CA ASP A 3 11.42 -0.42 1.40
C ASP A 3 10.11 -1.13 1.05
N LEU A 4 9.94 -1.47 -0.24
CA LEU A 4 8.82 -2.28 -0.73
C LEU A 4 8.75 -3.63 -0.01
N ALA A 5 9.85 -4.38 0.04
CA ALA A 5 9.88 -5.70 0.67
C ALA A 5 9.60 -5.64 2.18
N LYS A 6 10.07 -4.57 2.86
CA LYS A 6 9.75 -4.35 4.28
C LYS A 6 8.27 -4.07 4.49
N LEU A 7 7.67 -3.19 3.67
CA LEU A 7 6.26 -2.86 3.78
C LEU A 7 5.38 -4.07 3.51
N GLN A 8 5.70 -4.86 2.47
CA GLN A 8 4.98 -6.10 2.17
C GLN A 8 5.03 -7.11 3.32
N ALA A 9 6.19 -7.25 3.96
CA ALA A 9 6.36 -8.12 5.13
C ALA A 9 5.49 -7.61 6.30
N SER A 10 5.58 -6.34 6.67
CA SER A 10 4.76 -5.81 7.77
C SER A 10 3.26 -5.87 7.50
N LEU A 11 2.82 -5.62 6.27
CA LEU A 11 1.39 -5.72 5.91
C LEU A 11 0.89 -7.17 6.02
N ARG A 12 1.70 -8.16 5.64
CA ARG A 12 1.33 -9.58 5.68
C ARG A 12 1.45 -10.18 7.08
N ASP A 13 2.58 -9.94 7.73
CA ASP A 13 3.04 -10.69 8.89
C ASP A 13 2.62 -10.00 10.20
N ASP A 14 2.58 -8.66 10.24
CA ASP A 14 2.20 -7.89 11.44
C ASP A 14 0.73 -7.47 11.40
N LEU A 15 0.28 -6.92 10.27
CA LEU A 15 -1.03 -6.28 10.15
C LEU A 15 -2.11 -7.15 9.51
N HIS A 16 -1.72 -8.27 8.86
CA HIS A 16 -2.63 -9.18 8.16
C HIS A 16 -3.56 -8.48 7.15
N LEU A 17 -3.09 -7.40 6.52
CA LEU A 17 -3.85 -6.57 5.60
C LEU A 17 -3.70 -7.04 4.15
N PRO A 18 -4.78 -7.06 3.36
CA PRO A 18 -4.68 -7.32 1.94
C PRO A 18 -4.00 -6.15 1.23
N PHE A 19 -3.05 -6.48 0.37
CA PHE A 19 -2.40 -5.51 -0.51
C PHE A 19 -2.20 -6.08 -1.91
N GLN A 20 -2.12 -5.18 -2.88
CA GLN A 20 -1.81 -5.47 -4.27
C GLN A 20 -0.58 -4.67 -4.67
N THR A 21 0.29 -5.25 -5.49
CA THR A 21 1.43 -4.54 -6.08
C THR A 21 1.29 -4.49 -7.58
N GLN A 22 1.57 -3.32 -8.16
CA GLN A 22 1.55 -3.09 -9.60
C GLN A 22 2.86 -2.42 -10.00
N ASP A 23 3.59 -3.05 -10.91
CA ASP A 23 4.77 -2.45 -11.53
C ASP A 23 4.34 -1.59 -12.74
N SER A 24 4.98 -0.43 -12.88
CA SER A 24 4.81 0.50 -13.97
C SER A 24 6.02 0.42 -14.91
N GLU A 25 5.79 0.63 -16.21
CA GLU A 25 6.84 0.62 -17.24
C GLU A 25 7.92 1.69 -16.99
N GLN A 26 7.64 2.70 -16.17
CA GLN A 26 8.58 3.75 -15.77
C GLN A 26 9.53 3.35 -14.61
N GLY A 27 9.52 2.08 -14.19
CA GLY A 27 10.37 1.59 -13.10
C GLY A 27 9.90 2.02 -11.71
N SER A 28 8.62 2.37 -11.59
CA SER A 28 7.93 2.54 -10.32
C SER A 28 7.08 1.32 -9.99
N THR A 29 6.92 1.03 -8.71
CA THR A 29 6.03 -0.01 -8.20
C THR A 29 5.04 0.67 -7.25
N THR A 30 3.75 0.55 -7.52
CA THR A 30 2.70 0.95 -6.59
C THR A 30 2.29 -0.23 -5.72
N LEU A 31 2.16 0.00 -4.42
CA LEU A 31 1.59 -0.93 -3.46
C LEU A 31 0.31 -0.31 -2.92
N THR A 32 -0.79 -1.01 -3.17
CA THR A 32 -2.13 -0.58 -2.82
C THR A 32 -2.65 -1.44 -1.68
N VAL A 33 -2.88 -0.84 -0.52
CA VAL A 33 -3.50 -1.50 0.65
C VAL A 33 -4.98 -1.17 0.64
N GLN A 34 -5.82 -2.20 0.61
CA GLN A 34 -7.27 -2.03 0.67
C GLN A 34 -7.77 -2.22 2.10
N PRO A 35 -8.75 -1.43 2.55
CA PRO A 35 -9.48 -1.73 3.77
C PRO A 35 -10.23 -3.05 3.59
N ASP A 36 -10.44 -3.78 4.68
CA ASP A 36 -11.31 -4.95 4.70
C ASP A 36 -12.44 -4.76 5.72
N ASP A 37 -13.40 -5.69 5.74
CA ASP A 37 -14.55 -5.64 6.65
C ASP A 37 -14.15 -5.62 8.15
N LYS A 38 -12.91 -6.01 8.47
CA LYS A 38 -12.39 -6.10 9.84
C LYS A 38 -11.46 -4.94 10.20
N THR A 39 -10.90 -4.26 9.19
CA THR A 39 -9.79 -3.34 9.34
C THR A 39 -10.03 -2.09 8.52
N VAL A 40 -10.39 -1.04 9.24
CA VAL A 40 -10.56 0.30 8.69
C VAL A 40 -9.21 0.99 8.61
N LEU A 41 -8.81 1.40 7.41
CA LEU A 41 -7.57 2.13 7.17
C LEU A 41 -7.87 3.63 7.06
N GLY A 42 -7.33 4.43 7.99
CA GLY A 42 -7.54 5.87 8.01
C GLY A 42 -9.01 6.28 8.25
N PRO A 43 -9.37 7.56 8.01
CA PRO A 43 -10.75 8.01 8.10
C PRO A 43 -11.61 7.33 7.02
N ALA A 44 -12.79 6.81 7.41
CA ALA A 44 -13.82 6.29 6.51
C ALA A 44 -13.47 5.07 5.63
N GLY A 45 -12.52 4.21 6.01
CA GLY A 45 -12.19 3.04 5.19
C GLY A 45 -11.50 3.43 3.90
N SER A 46 -10.44 4.21 4.02
CA SER A 46 -9.65 4.69 2.90
C SER A 46 -8.74 3.60 2.33
N GLN A 47 -8.38 3.73 1.07
CA GLN A 47 -7.34 2.94 0.42
C GLN A 47 -6.01 3.68 0.50
N LEU A 48 -4.93 2.98 0.85
CA LEU A 48 -3.58 3.54 0.92
C LEU A 48 -2.80 3.12 -0.31
N VAL A 49 -2.25 4.07 -1.06
CA VAL A 49 -1.44 3.81 -2.26
C VAL A 49 -0.03 4.33 -2.03
N TYR A 50 0.92 3.42 -1.91
CA TYR A 50 2.34 3.71 -1.76
C TYR A 50 3.02 3.62 -3.13
N THR A 51 3.80 4.61 -3.51
CA THR A 51 4.64 4.55 -4.72
C THR A 51 6.09 4.37 -4.34
N PHE A 52 6.73 3.40 -4.98
CA PHE A 52 8.15 3.11 -4.87
C PHE A 52 8.83 3.33 -6.22
N GLN A 53 10.07 3.81 -6.23
CA GLN A 53 10.89 3.92 -7.44
C GLN A 53 12.28 3.36 -7.15
N GLY A 54 12.72 2.39 -7.96
CA GLY A 54 13.97 1.65 -7.68
C GLY A 54 13.99 0.97 -6.29
N GLY A 55 12.82 0.57 -5.78
CA GLY A 55 12.66 -0.08 -4.47
C GLY A 55 12.72 0.87 -3.26
N LYS A 56 12.78 2.19 -3.47
CA LYS A 56 12.71 3.21 -2.41
C LYS A 56 11.34 3.87 -2.37
N PHE A 57 10.88 4.22 -1.18
CA PHE A 57 9.62 4.95 -1.00
C PHE A 57 9.70 6.36 -1.63
N VAL A 58 8.65 6.76 -2.34
CA VAL A 58 8.54 8.07 -3.00
C VAL A 58 7.35 8.85 -2.49
N SER A 59 6.15 8.25 -2.45
CA SER A 59 4.93 8.93 -2.04
C SER A 59 3.91 7.98 -1.42
N LEU A 60 2.99 8.55 -0.63
CA LEU A 60 1.81 7.90 -0.09
C LEU A 60 0.58 8.76 -0.44
N GLU A 61 -0.42 8.15 -1.04
CA GLU A 61 -1.72 8.74 -1.32
C GLU A 61 -2.79 8.01 -0.51
N ILE A 62 -3.74 8.77 0.06
CA ILE A 62 -4.88 8.23 0.81
C ILE A 62 -6.13 8.53 -0.01
N LEU A 63 -6.72 7.49 -0.57
CA LEU A 63 -7.96 7.60 -1.34
C LEU A 63 -9.14 7.32 -0.41
N LEU A 64 -9.93 8.35 -0.13
CA LEU A 64 -11.14 8.23 0.68
C LEU A 64 -12.19 7.43 -0.11
N ALA A 65 -12.86 6.46 0.54
CA ALA A 65 -14.03 5.83 -0.03
C ALA A 65 -15.12 6.92 -0.21
N ALA A 66 -15.60 7.09 -1.45
CA ALA A 66 -16.74 7.98 -1.71
C ALA A 66 -17.97 7.35 -1.05
N GLY A 67 -18.41 7.94 0.06
CA GLY A 67 -19.61 7.55 0.79
C GLY A 67 -20.89 7.85 0.03
#